data_AF-A0A7C6TTG9-F1
#
_entry.id   AF-A0A7C6TTG9-F1
#
_cell.length_a   1.000
_cell.length_b   1.000
_cell.length_c   1.000
_cell.angle_alpha   90.00
_cell.angle_beta   90.00
_cell.angle_gamma   90.00
#
_symmetry.space_group_name_H-M   'P 1'
#
loop_
_entity.id
_entity.type
_entity.pdbx_description
1 polymer ?
#
loop_
_entity_poly.entity_id
_entity_poly.type
_entity_poly.pdbx_seq_one_letter_code
_entity_poly.pdbx_strand_id
1 'polypeptide(L)'
;LAAAQRETLGRGQETGLLIVWVGHDTPAEQGGLMVGDILVAMDGRPVGDTDELQGILLTVGAGHEAQIQVLRGGKSVLLPVRVGEHA
;
A
#
# COMPACT_ATOMS: atom_id res chain seq x y z
N LEU A 1 0.44 31.61 -16.69
CA LEU A 1 1.27 30.44 -17.05
C LEU A 1 1.88 29.77 -15.81
N ALA A 2 1.07 29.35 -14.82
CA ALA A 2 1.60 28.79 -13.56
C ALA A 2 0.80 27.60 -13.00
N ALA A 3 0.18 26.80 -13.88
CA ALA A 3 -0.50 25.57 -13.48
C ALA A 3 -0.18 24.37 -14.38
N ALA A 4 0.46 24.60 -15.53
CA ALA A 4 0.72 23.57 -16.55
C ALA A 4 2.01 22.79 -16.34
N GLN A 5 2.75 23.04 -15.24
CA GLN A 5 4.04 22.42 -14.96
C GLN A 5 4.07 21.73 -13.58
N ARG A 6 2.89 21.31 -13.09
CA ARG A 6 2.82 20.16 -12.19
C ARG A 6 2.73 18.94 -13.08
N GLU A 7 3.86 18.61 -13.70
CA GLU A 7 4.12 17.25 -14.12
C GLU A 7 4.29 16.44 -12.85
N THR A 8 3.15 16.18 -12.20
CA THR A 8 2.98 15.16 -11.17
C THR A 8 3.39 13.85 -11.82
N LEU A 9 4.68 13.52 -11.69
CA LEU A 9 5.06 12.20 -11.24
C LEU A 9 4.01 11.77 -10.21
N GLY A 10 3.56 10.52 -10.18
CA GLY A 10 2.71 9.99 -9.11
C GLY A 10 3.40 10.03 -7.73
N ARG A 11 3.80 11.22 -7.30
CA ARG A 11 4.64 11.66 -6.18
C ARG A 11 3.94 12.86 -5.53
N GLY A 12 2.65 12.70 -5.25
CA GLY A 12 1.94 13.54 -4.29
C GLY A 12 2.11 13.04 -2.85
N GLN A 13 2.82 11.92 -2.64
CA GLN A 13 3.11 11.32 -1.34
C GLN A 13 4.60 11.48 -1.04
N GLU A 14 4.92 12.11 0.09
CA GLU A 14 6.30 12.29 0.59
C GLU A 14 6.82 11.06 1.33
N THR A 15 5.91 10.17 1.77
CA THR A 15 6.17 9.02 2.62
C THR A 15 5.49 7.76 2.08
N GLY A 16 5.96 6.59 2.53
CA GLY A 16 5.44 5.29 2.13
C GLY A 16 6.36 4.15 2.57
N LEU A 17 5.84 2.93 2.53
CA LEU A 17 6.54 1.73 2.98
C LEU A 17 6.99 0.88 1.79
N LEU A 18 8.30 0.64 1.68
CA LEU A 18 8.86 -0.24 0.67
C LEU A 18 8.60 -1.71 1.02
N ILE A 19 7.94 -2.43 0.12
CA ILE A 19 7.76 -3.88 0.23
C ILE A 19 9.05 -4.58 -0.21
N VAL A 20 9.81 -5.08 0.76
CA VAL A 20 11.09 -5.78 0.51
C VAL A 20 10.94 -7.29 0.40
N TRP A 21 9.82 -7.84 0.87
CA TRP A 21 9.53 -9.26 0.83
C TRP A 21 8.01 -9.51 0.82
N VAL A 22 7.59 -10.53 0.08
CA VAL A 22 6.23 -11.04 0.07
C VAL A 22 6.33 -12.55 0.27
N GLY A 23 5.63 -13.08 1.28
CA GLY A 23 5.64 -14.50 1.56
C GLY A 23 4.86 -15.31 0.52
N HIS A 24 5.34 -16.52 0.25
CA HIS A 24 4.66 -17.45 -0.65
C HIS A 24 3.36 -18.00 -0.03
N ASP A 25 2.33 -18.16 -0.86
CA ASP A 25 0.98 -18.59 -0.52
C ASP A 25 0.36 -17.76 0.62
N THR A 26 0.67 -16.46 0.63
CA THR A 26 0.12 -15.50 1.60
C THR A 26 -1.00 -14.67 0.99
N PRO A 27 -1.90 -14.11 1.81
CA PRO A 27 -2.90 -13.15 1.34
C PRO A 27 -2.30 -11.95 0.58
N ALA A 28 -1.09 -11.52 0.94
CA ALA A 28 -0.36 -10.47 0.25
C ALA A 28 0.02 -10.87 -1.19
N GLU A 29 0.59 -12.08 -1.36
CA GLU A 29 0.92 -12.62 -2.69
C GLU A 29 -0.34 -12.82 -3.54
N GLN A 30 -1.38 -13.44 -2.97
CA GLN A 30 -2.66 -13.70 -3.64
C GLN A 30 -3.38 -12.39 -4.03
N GLY A 31 -3.24 -11.33 -3.23
CA GLY A 31 -3.71 -9.98 -3.53
C GLY A 31 -2.85 -9.22 -4.54
N GLY A 32 -1.77 -9.83 -5.03
CA GLY A 32 -0.94 -9.30 -6.10
C GLY A 32 0.08 -8.24 -5.66
N LEU A 33 0.40 -8.16 -4.36
CA LEU A 33 1.54 -7.36 -3.88
C LEU A 33 2.86 -7.94 -4.39
N MET A 34 3.81 -7.07 -4.70
CA MET A 34 5.11 -7.45 -5.26
C MET A 34 6.24 -6.77 -4.50
N VAL A 35 7.41 -7.42 -4.49
CA VAL A 35 8.65 -6.79 -4.04
C VAL A 35 8.94 -5.57 -4.91
N GLY A 36 9.28 -4.46 -4.27
CA GLY A 36 9.52 -3.17 -4.93
C GLY A 36 8.29 -2.28 -5.05
N ASP A 37 7.10 -2.75 -4.66
CA ASP A 37 5.97 -1.87 -4.43
C ASP A 37 6.25 -0.93 -3.26
N ILE A 38 5.74 0.31 -3.35
CA ILE A 38 5.72 1.25 -2.22
C ILE A 38 4.27 1.41 -1.79
N LEU A 39 3.92 0.88 -0.62
CA LEU A 39 2.59 1.05 -0.02
C LEU A 39 2.44 2.49 0.45
N VAL A 40 1.37 3.16 0.01
CA VAL A 40 1.09 4.56 0.33
C VAL A 40 -0.27 4.79 0.98
N ALA A 41 -1.20 3.84 0.84
CA ALA A 41 -2.48 3.89 1.54
C ALA A 41 -3.13 2.50 1.70
N MET A 42 -3.99 2.37 2.71
CA MET A 42 -4.87 1.22 2.92
C MET A 42 -6.28 1.75 3.24
N ASP A 43 -7.29 1.27 2.50
CA ASP A 43 -8.69 1.72 2.62
C ASP A 43 -8.85 3.25 2.58
N GLY A 44 -8.06 3.89 1.70
CA GLY A 44 -8.06 5.35 1.53
C GLY A 44 -7.38 6.13 2.65
N ARG A 45 -6.85 5.45 3.70
CA ARG A 45 -6.04 6.07 4.75
C ARG A 45 -4.57 6.09 4.33
N PRO A 46 -3.89 7.25 4.34
CA PRO A 46 -2.45 7.33 4.08
C PRO A 46 -1.65 6.45 5.03
N VAL A 47 -0.56 5.90 4.54
CA VAL A 47 0.42 5.14 5.32
C VAL A 47 1.82 5.64 4.96
N GLY A 48 2.44 6.31 5.92
CA GLY A 48 3.80 6.83 5.82
C GLY A 48 4.84 5.98 6.56
N ASP A 49 4.43 5.26 7.60
CA ASP A 49 5.30 4.43 8.44
C ASP A 49 4.62 3.15 8.96
N THR A 50 5.41 2.31 9.64
CA THR A 50 4.99 1.00 10.12
C THR A 50 3.99 1.07 11.28
N ASP A 51 4.08 2.09 12.14
CA ASP A 51 3.18 2.28 13.27
C ASP A 51 1.77 2.64 12.76
N GLU A 52 1.69 3.52 11.77
CA GLU A 52 0.43 3.84 11.09
C GLU A 52 -0.19 2.59 10.46
N LEU A 53 0.59 1.82 9.69
CA LEU A 53 0.12 0.56 9.08
C LEU A 53 -0.41 -0.41 10.14
N GLN A 54 0.33 -0.61 11.22
CA GLN A 54 -0.06 -1.50 12.31
C GLN A 54 -1.36 -1.03 12.98
N GLY A 55 -1.51 0.27 13.20
CA GLY A 55 -2.76 0.85 13.70
C GLY A 55 -3.95 0.59 12.79
N ILE A 56 -3.76 0.63 11.45
CA ILE A 56 -4.81 0.27 10.49
C ILE A 56 -5.21 -1.20 10.65
N LEU A 57 -4.23 -2.10 10.63
CA LEU A 57 -4.42 -3.54 10.70
C LEU A 57 -5.14 -3.97 11.99
N LEU A 58 -4.77 -3.38 13.13
CA LEU A 58 -5.43 -3.63 14.42
C LEU A 58 -6.89 -3.16 14.44
N THR A 59 -7.26 -2.17 13.62
CA THR A 59 -8.63 -1.65 13.54
C THR A 59 -9.52 -2.53 12.67
N VAL A 60 -9.03 -3.00 11.52
CA VAL A 60 -9.83 -3.79 10.58
C VAL A 60 -9.88 -5.28 10.92
N GLY A 61 -8.81 -5.82 11.53
CA GLY A 61 -8.71 -7.22 11.91
C GLY A 61 -8.46 -8.19 10.75
N ALA A 62 -8.20 -9.44 11.11
CA ALA A 62 -7.95 -10.51 10.14
C ALA A 62 -9.20 -10.86 9.32
N GLY A 63 -9.00 -11.27 8.07
CA GLY A 63 -10.06 -11.68 7.15
C GLY A 63 -10.72 -10.53 6.38
N HIS A 64 -10.52 -9.27 6.80
CA HIS A 64 -10.96 -8.07 6.09
C HIS A 64 -10.31 -7.96 4.70
N GLU A 65 -11.07 -7.52 3.69
CA GLU A 65 -10.55 -7.24 2.35
C GLU A 65 -10.23 -5.75 2.22
N ALA A 66 -8.94 -5.42 2.30
CA ALA A 66 -8.45 -4.05 2.27
C ALA A 66 -8.11 -3.62 0.84
N GLN A 67 -8.41 -2.38 0.49
CA GLN A 67 -7.93 -1.72 -0.73
C GLN A 67 -6.55 -1.11 -0.47
N ILE A 68 -5.50 -1.76 -0.97
CA ILE A 68 -4.12 -1.29 -0.83
C ILE A 68 -3.73 -0.46 -2.04
N GLN A 69 -3.31 0.78 -1.80
CA GLN A 69 -2.72 1.63 -2.82
C GLN A 69 -1.20 1.51 -2.75
N VAL A 70 -0.59 1.12 -3.87
CA VAL A 70 0.86 1.05 -4.03
C VAL A 70 1.35 1.90 -5.19
N LEU A 71 2.62 2.27 -5.16
CA LEU A 71 3.36 2.77 -6.31
C LEU A 71 4.22 1.63 -6.89
N ARG A 72 3.89 1.19 -8.11
CA ARG A 72 4.62 0.16 -8.85
C ARG A 72 5.25 0.75 -10.09
N GLY A 73 6.58 0.76 -10.15
CA GLY A 73 7.30 1.40 -11.26
C GLY A 73 6.92 2.88 -11.45
N GLY A 74 6.60 3.58 -10.36
CA GLY A 74 6.18 4.99 -10.36
C GLY A 74 4.71 5.24 -10.74
N LYS A 75 3.90 4.20 -10.95
CA LYS A 75 2.46 4.30 -11.22
C LYS A 75 1.65 3.85 -10.01
N SER A 76 0.54 4.53 -9.74
CA SER A 76 -0.39 4.10 -8.68
C SER A 76 -1.18 2.87 -9.13
N VAL A 77 -1.25 1.87 -8.27
CA VAL A 77 -2.02 0.63 -8.45
C VAL A 77 -2.85 0.40 -7.19
N LEU A 78 -4.12 0.02 -7.36
CA LEU A 78 -5.00 -0.40 -6.28
C LEU A 78 -5.17 -1.91 -6.31
N LEU A 79 -4.98 -2.56 -5.17
CA LEU A 79 -4.99 -4.02 -5.02
C LEU A 79 -5.97 -4.41 -3.90
N PRO A 80 -6.93 -5.31 -4.14
CA PRO A 80 -7.70 -5.94 -3.07
C PRO A 80 -6.82 -6.98 -2.38
N VAL A 81 -6.48 -6.76 -1.12
CA VAL A 81 -5.64 -7.65 -0.33
C VAL A 81 -6.37 -8.05 0.94
N ARG A 82 -6.49 -9.35 1.17
CA ARG A 82 -7.06 -9.85 2.41
C ARG A 82 -6.04 -9.70 3.55
N VAL A 83 -6.48 -9.19 4.68
CA VAL A 83 -5.65 -9.11 5.89
C VAL A 83 -5.48 -10.53 6.45
N GLY A 84 -4.22 -10.99 6.51
CA GLY A 84 -3.87 -12.28 7.09
C GLY A 84 -4.02 -12.30 8.61
N GLU A 85 -4.08 -13.50 9.18
CA GLU A 85 -4.04 -13.68 10.63
C GLU A 85 -2.64 -13.36 11.16
N HIS A 86 -2.59 -12.67 12.29
CA HIS A 86 -1.36 -12.49 13.04
C HIS A 86 -1.15 -13.78 13.86
N ALA A 87 -0.10 -14.55 13.56
CA ALA A 87 0.33 -15.64 14.42
C ALA A 87 1.00 -15.10 15.70
#